data_AF-A0A6A6XUE3-F1
#
_entry.id   AF-A0A6A6XUE3-F1
#
_cell.length_a   1.000
_cell.length_b   1.000
_cell.length_c   1.000
_cell.angle_alpha   90.00
_cell.angle_beta   90.00
_cell.angle_gamma   90.00
#
_symmetry.space_group_name_H-M   'P 1'
#
loop_
_entity.id
_entity.type
_entity.pdbx_description
1 polymer ?
#
loop_
_entity_poly.entity_id
_entity_poly.type
_entity_poly.pdbx_seq_one_letter_code
_entity_poly.pdbx_strand_id
1 'polypeptide(L)'
;MQHHAHAPVPAWHQTPRRGLVNTSNLRMEICEQNEAFIVEDGDLKFSHTKIICKVGNQYFYAVTDRRYRLIADIDPVALTRILIPAPHIWPLFPIGFTQAPDPLPHNCHIKRPALIHYGDTEASTNIGCLLSNEAEVCEILRKSPHPNIAHYYGCIVHDGRITGLCFARYGDSLLERVDRNLQHLDADLCLKEIQSGVSHLHSLGLIHYDINPMNVVMDGDTPVIVDFDSCRREGEQLGFKAGTRGWTNENFTVARRENDQYGLSMIRDFLSQRKKASGQL
;
A
#
# COMPACT_ATOMS: atom_id res chain seq x y z
N MET A 1 -23.11 -4.54 -20.98
CA MET A 1 -22.11 -5.57 -20.64
C MET A 1 -21.20 -4.97 -19.59
N GLN A 2 -21.27 -5.48 -18.36
CA GLN A 2 -20.45 -5.03 -17.24
C GLN A 2 -19.04 -5.58 -17.41
N HIS A 3 -18.05 -4.70 -17.58
CA HIS A 3 -16.64 -5.09 -17.53
C HIS A 3 -16.21 -5.10 -16.06
N HIS A 4 -16.08 -6.31 -15.49
CA HIS A 4 -15.32 -6.52 -14.27
C HIS A 4 -13.83 -6.34 -14.63
N ALA A 5 -13.31 -5.13 -14.42
CA ALA A 5 -11.87 -4.95 -14.28
C ALA A 5 -11.47 -5.57 -12.95
N HIS A 6 -10.59 -6.57 -12.98
CA HIS A 6 -9.95 -7.08 -11.77
C HIS A 6 -9.23 -5.90 -11.09
N ALA A 7 -9.67 -5.54 -9.89
CA ALA A 7 -8.96 -4.62 -9.04
C ALA A 7 -7.57 -5.22 -8.72
N PRO A 8 -6.50 -4.41 -8.66
CA PRO A 8 -5.19 -4.88 -8.23
C PRO A 8 -5.31 -5.49 -6.82
N VAL A 9 -4.64 -6.61 -6.60
CA VAL A 9 -4.50 -7.20 -5.25
C VAL A 9 -3.85 -6.15 -4.36
N PRO A 10 -4.48 -5.74 -3.25
CA PRO A 10 -3.89 -4.77 -2.36
C PRO A 10 -2.54 -5.27 -1.79
N ALA A 11 -1.59 -4.36 -1.59
CA ALA A 11 -0.22 -4.68 -1.17
C ALA A 11 -0.10 -5.43 0.18
N TRP A 12 -1.18 -5.55 0.95
CA TRP A 12 -1.22 -6.17 2.28
C TRP A 12 -1.37 -7.71 2.28
N HIS A 13 -1.55 -8.35 1.12
CA HIS A 13 -1.73 -9.81 1.02
C HIS A 13 -0.49 -10.66 0.72
N GLN A 14 0.70 -10.08 0.60
CA GLN A 14 1.90 -10.85 0.24
C GLN A 14 2.70 -11.28 1.48
N THR A 15 2.65 -12.59 1.80
CA THR A 15 3.55 -13.21 2.79
C THR A 15 4.36 -14.32 2.10
N PRO A 16 5.71 -14.27 2.06
CA PRO A 16 6.50 -15.37 1.51
C PRO A 16 6.67 -16.48 2.55
N ARG A 17 6.38 -17.74 2.16
CA ARG A 17 6.83 -18.93 2.90
C ARG A 17 8.33 -19.11 2.67
N ARG A 18 9.15 -19.12 3.74
CA ARG A 18 10.58 -19.44 3.69
C ARG A 18 10.84 -20.89 4.11
N GLY A 19 11.51 -21.65 3.25
CA GLY A 19 12.29 -22.83 3.62
C GLY A 19 13.78 -22.48 3.60
N LEU A 20 14.52 -22.91 4.62
CA LEU A 20 15.97 -22.71 4.76
C LEU A 20 16.74 -23.88 4.14
N VAL A 21 17.63 -23.62 3.18
CA VAL A 21 18.89 -24.36 3.00
C VAL A 21 19.96 -23.40 2.47
N ASN A 22 21.14 -23.45 3.09
CA ASN A 22 22.33 -22.67 2.79
C ASN A 22 23.24 -23.42 1.81
N THR A 23 23.54 -22.84 0.63
CA THR A 23 24.84 -22.90 -0.05
C THR A 23 24.90 -21.79 -1.09
N SER A 24 26.04 -21.11 -1.17
CA SER A 24 26.36 -19.93 -1.98
C SER A 24 26.23 -20.11 -3.50
N ASN A 25 25.01 -19.92 -4.00
CA ASN A 25 24.75 -19.28 -5.29
C ASN A 25 23.71 -18.20 -4.98
N LEU A 26 24.01 -16.93 -5.25
CA LEU A 26 23.03 -15.85 -5.10
C LEU A 26 21.88 -16.10 -6.09
N ARG A 27 20.88 -16.87 -5.63
CA ARG A 27 19.72 -17.24 -6.41
C ARG A 27 18.94 -15.96 -6.71
N MET A 28 18.68 -15.73 -7.98
CA MET A 28 17.83 -14.63 -8.40
C MET A 28 16.38 -14.96 -8.05
N GLU A 29 15.70 -14.00 -7.45
CA GLU A 29 14.30 -14.07 -7.06
C GLU A 29 13.51 -13.06 -7.88
N ILE A 30 12.39 -13.47 -8.46
CA ILE A 30 11.40 -12.54 -9.01
C ILE A 30 10.49 -12.10 -7.86
N CYS A 31 10.47 -10.80 -7.58
CA CYS A 31 9.73 -10.23 -6.47
C CYS A 31 8.33 -9.76 -6.89
N GLU A 32 8.24 -9.08 -8.04
CA GLU A 32 7.00 -8.46 -8.53
C GLU A 32 6.94 -8.58 -10.06
N GLN A 33 5.73 -8.69 -10.62
CA GLN A 33 5.49 -8.60 -12.06
C GLN A 33 4.20 -7.82 -12.33
N ASN A 34 4.15 -7.08 -13.43
CA ASN A 34 2.93 -6.41 -13.90
C ASN A 34 2.93 -6.27 -15.42
N GLU A 35 1.76 -6.48 -16.04
CA GLU A 35 1.54 -6.17 -17.45
C GLU A 35 1.12 -4.70 -17.58
N ALA A 36 1.75 -3.96 -18.50
CA ALA A 36 1.40 -2.59 -18.85
C ALA A 36 0.60 -2.57 -20.16
N PHE A 37 -0.39 -1.69 -20.20
CA PHE A 37 -1.28 -1.51 -21.35
C PHE A 37 -1.28 -0.05 -21.81
N ILE A 38 -1.41 0.16 -23.10
CA ILE A 38 -1.55 1.46 -23.75
C ILE A 38 -2.89 1.53 -24.47
N VAL A 39 -3.47 2.73 -24.55
CA VAL A 39 -4.71 2.97 -25.30
C VAL A 39 -4.34 3.25 -26.76
N GLU A 40 -4.75 2.36 -27.65
CA GLU A 40 -4.64 2.54 -29.10
C GLU A 40 -6.03 2.36 -29.72
N ASP A 41 -6.48 3.35 -30.49
CA ASP A 41 -7.79 3.34 -31.16
C ASP A 41 -9.00 3.14 -30.21
N GLY A 42 -8.85 3.53 -28.93
CA GLY A 42 -9.87 3.35 -27.91
C GLY A 42 -9.82 1.99 -27.19
N ASP A 43 -8.96 1.07 -27.63
CA ASP A 43 -8.77 -0.25 -27.03
C ASP A 43 -7.48 -0.31 -26.20
N LEU A 44 -7.53 -1.06 -25.09
CA LEU A 44 -6.35 -1.35 -24.28
C LEU A 44 -5.54 -2.48 -24.94
N LYS A 45 -4.37 -2.12 -25.46
CA LYS A 45 -3.41 -3.08 -26.02
C LYS A 45 -2.25 -3.27 -25.06
N PHE A 46 -1.78 -4.51 -24.96
CA PHE A 46 -0.60 -4.82 -24.17
C PHE A 46 0.63 -4.16 -24.78
N SER A 47 1.41 -3.52 -23.91
CA SER A 47 2.65 -2.86 -24.27
C SER A 47 3.85 -3.72 -23.89
N HIS A 48 3.95 -4.07 -22.61
CA HIS A 48 5.09 -4.81 -22.07
C HIS A 48 4.76 -5.44 -20.71
N THR A 49 5.59 -6.38 -20.27
CA THR A 49 5.63 -6.85 -18.90
C THR A 49 6.83 -6.25 -18.19
N LYS A 50 6.60 -5.69 -17.01
CA LYS A 50 7.63 -5.21 -16.11
C LYS A 50 7.85 -6.20 -14.98
N ILE A 51 9.10 -6.42 -14.62
CA ILE A 51 9.52 -7.44 -13.66
C ILE A 51 10.51 -6.81 -12.68
N ILE A 52 10.28 -7.02 -11.39
CA ILE A 52 11.25 -6.70 -10.34
C ILE A 52 11.91 -7.99 -9.89
N CYS A 53 13.25 -7.99 -9.87
CA CYS A 53 14.03 -9.11 -9.41
C CYS A 53 15.08 -8.68 -8.38
N LYS A 54 15.49 -9.65 -7.56
CA LYS A 54 16.43 -9.46 -6.46
C LYS A 54 17.56 -10.46 -6.55
N VAL A 55 18.78 -9.99 -6.32
CA VAL A 55 20.00 -10.81 -6.18
C VAL A 55 20.71 -10.36 -4.91
N GLY A 56 20.72 -11.22 -3.89
CA GLY A 56 21.21 -10.82 -2.55
C GLY A 56 20.38 -9.66 -2.00
N ASN A 57 21.02 -8.51 -1.74
CA ASN A 57 20.35 -7.29 -1.27
C ASN A 57 20.09 -6.24 -2.38
N GLN A 58 20.43 -6.56 -3.63
CA GLN A 58 20.27 -5.66 -4.77
C GLN A 58 18.97 -5.94 -5.52
N TYR A 59 18.28 -4.88 -5.92
CA TYR A 59 17.05 -4.93 -6.70
C TYR A 59 17.32 -4.44 -8.11
N PHE A 60 16.64 -5.05 -9.08
CA PHE A 60 16.73 -4.71 -10.49
C PHE A 60 15.32 -4.70 -11.08
N TYR A 61 15.10 -3.88 -12.10
CA TYR A 61 13.92 -4.00 -12.95
C TYR A 61 14.30 -4.48 -14.35
N ALA A 62 13.36 -5.15 -15.00
CA ALA A 62 13.44 -5.54 -16.40
C ALA A 62 12.10 -5.25 -17.09
N VAL A 63 12.18 -4.93 -18.38
CA VAL A 63 11.01 -4.73 -19.25
C VAL A 63 11.14 -5.68 -20.43
N THR A 64 10.05 -6.36 -20.77
CA THR A 64 10.00 -7.35 -21.85
C THR A 64 8.67 -7.29 -22.59
N ASP A 65 8.70 -7.60 -23.88
CA ASP A 65 7.53 -7.75 -24.76
C ASP A 65 6.79 -9.08 -24.54
N ARG A 66 7.30 -9.98 -23.69
CA ARG A 66 6.67 -11.27 -23.39
C ARG A 66 5.63 -11.15 -22.30
N ARG A 67 4.59 -11.97 -22.41
CA ARG A 67 3.58 -12.19 -21.37
C ARG A 67 3.88 -13.49 -20.63
N TYR A 68 3.75 -13.46 -19.31
CA TYR A 68 3.99 -14.62 -18.46
C TYR A 68 2.73 -14.93 -17.67
N ARG A 69 2.31 -16.20 -17.65
CA ARG A 69 1.15 -16.62 -16.84
C ARG A 69 1.54 -16.76 -15.39
N LEU A 70 2.71 -17.33 -15.13
CA LEU A 70 3.24 -17.56 -13.79
C LEU A 70 4.63 -16.94 -13.67
N ILE A 71 4.96 -16.46 -12.47
CA ILE A 71 6.32 -16.01 -12.15
C ILE A 71 7.36 -17.12 -12.41
N ALA A 72 6.97 -18.39 -12.22
CA ALA A 72 7.82 -19.55 -12.48
C ALA A 72 8.21 -19.71 -13.97
N ASP A 73 7.48 -19.09 -14.89
CA ASP A 73 7.77 -19.14 -16.33
C ASP A 73 8.85 -18.12 -16.74
N ILE A 74 9.22 -17.21 -15.83
CA ILE A 74 10.23 -16.18 -16.06
C ILE A 74 11.61 -16.79 -15.82
N ASP A 75 12.43 -16.88 -16.87
CA ASP A 75 13.85 -17.13 -16.72
C ASP A 75 14.57 -15.82 -16.34
N PRO A 76 15.03 -15.67 -15.08
CA PRO A 76 15.63 -14.42 -14.63
C PRO A 76 16.99 -14.14 -15.30
N VAL A 77 17.65 -15.17 -15.84
CA VAL A 77 18.95 -15.04 -16.52
C VAL A 77 18.80 -14.45 -17.92
N ALA A 78 17.66 -14.70 -18.56
CA ALA A 78 17.35 -14.18 -19.90
C ALA A 78 16.93 -12.69 -19.92
N LEU A 79 16.74 -12.07 -18.75
CA LEU A 79 16.30 -10.68 -18.65
C LEU A 79 17.48 -9.69 -18.75
N THR A 80 17.34 -8.70 -19.63
CA THR A 80 18.14 -7.48 -19.57
C THR A 80 17.68 -6.66 -18.37
N ARG A 81 18.55 -6.55 -17.36
CA ARG A 81 18.23 -5.99 -16.05
C ARG A 81 18.94 -4.67 -15.84
N ILE A 82 18.20 -3.72 -15.26
CA ILE A 82 18.73 -2.43 -14.86
C ILE A 82 18.71 -2.37 -13.33
N LEU A 83 19.86 -2.08 -12.73
CA LEU A 83 20.00 -1.95 -11.28
C LEU A 83 19.13 -0.80 -10.78
N ILE A 84 18.35 -1.05 -9.73
CA ILE A 84 17.70 -0.01 -8.95
C ILE A 84 18.69 0.41 -7.85
N PRO A 85 19.20 1.65 -7.86
CA PRO A 85 20.11 2.10 -6.82
C PRO A 85 19.45 1.97 -5.43
N ALA A 86 20.14 1.34 -4.48
CA ALA A 86 19.61 1.17 -3.13
C ALA A 86 19.12 2.47 -2.47
N PRO A 87 19.79 3.65 -2.65
CA PRO A 87 19.29 4.91 -2.11
C PRO A 87 17.94 5.37 -2.66
N HIS A 88 17.54 4.89 -3.84
CA HIS A 88 16.24 5.21 -4.43
C HIS A 88 15.09 4.43 -3.78
N ILE A 89 15.41 3.36 -3.04
CA ILE A 89 14.42 2.51 -2.38
C ILE A 89 14.48 2.71 -0.86
N TRP A 90 15.68 2.75 -0.30
CA TRP A 90 15.94 2.70 1.13
C TRP A 90 16.49 4.04 1.62
N PRO A 91 15.66 4.93 2.17
CA PRO A 91 16.13 6.21 2.73
C PRO A 91 17.00 5.96 3.97
N LEU A 92 17.82 6.93 4.32
CA LEU A 92 18.58 6.89 5.58
C LEU A 92 17.61 6.86 6.77
N PHE A 93 17.98 6.14 7.83
CA PHE A 93 17.23 6.14 9.08
C PHE A 93 17.47 7.47 9.83
N PRO A 94 16.45 8.31 10.01
CA PRO A 94 16.64 9.62 10.64
C PRO A 94 16.89 9.50 12.14
N ILE A 95 17.68 10.43 12.68
CA ILE A 95 17.92 10.52 14.12
C ILE A 95 16.60 10.80 14.84
N GLY A 96 16.34 10.05 15.92
CA GLY A 96 15.14 10.22 16.74
C GLY A 96 13.91 9.45 16.26
N PHE A 97 13.99 8.77 15.11
CA PHE A 97 12.94 7.84 14.69
C PHE A 97 13.01 6.57 15.53
N THR A 98 11.86 5.90 15.65
CA THR A 98 11.71 4.69 16.46
C THR A 98 12.14 3.49 15.63
N GLN A 99 13.12 2.72 16.11
CA GLN A 99 13.45 1.42 15.55
C GLN A 99 12.48 0.37 16.10
N ALA A 100 12.00 -0.53 15.23
CA ALA A 100 11.14 -1.64 15.65
C ALA A 100 11.88 -2.55 16.65
N PRO A 101 11.16 -3.20 17.59
CA PRO A 101 11.77 -4.07 18.58
C PRO A 101 12.42 -5.30 17.93
N ASP A 102 13.47 -5.82 18.58
CA ASP A 102 14.15 -7.05 18.23
C ASP A 102 14.19 -7.99 19.47
N PRO A 103 13.53 -9.16 19.44
CA PRO A 103 12.79 -9.73 18.32
C PRO A 103 11.48 -8.98 18.01
N LEU A 104 11.04 -9.10 16.75
CA LEU A 104 9.76 -8.53 16.32
C LEU A 104 8.57 -9.18 17.05
N PRO A 105 7.46 -8.44 17.24
CA PRO A 105 6.26 -9.02 17.83
C PRO A 105 5.71 -10.14 16.95
N HIS A 106 5.19 -11.20 17.57
CA HIS A 106 4.68 -12.38 16.85
C HIS A 106 3.58 -12.05 15.83
N ASN A 107 2.71 -11.08 16.13
CA ASN A 107 1.61 -10.66 15.25
C ASN A 107 1.88 -9.29 14.63
N CYS A 108 2.97 -9.19 13.87
CA CYS A 108 3.32 -7.97 13.15
C CYS A 108 3.22 -8.13 11.62
N HIS A 109 3.10 -7.00 10.94
CA HIS A 109 3.18 -6.86 9.51
C HIS A 109 4.32 -5.91 9.17
N ILE A 110 5.20 -6.32 8.25
CA ILE A 110 6.29 -5.47 7.75
C ILE A 110 5.87 -4.95 6.37
N LYS A 111 5.59 -3.65 6.30
CA LYS A 111 5.32 -2.96 5.04
C LYS A 111 6.64 -2.61 4.35
N ARG A 112 6.72 -2.88 3.05
CA ARG A 112 7.84 -2.47 2.17
C ARG A 112 7.27 -1.79 0.93
N PRO A 113 8.01 -0.85 0.32
CA PRO A 113 7.56 -0.21 -0.91
C PRO A 113 7.42 -1.23 -2.04
N ALA A 114 6.33 -1.13 -2.80
CA ALA A 114 6.20 -1.85 -4.07
C ALA A 114 7.13 -1.19 -5.10
N LEU A 115 7.95 -1.99 -5.78
CA LEU A 115 8.94 -1.50 -6.73
C LEU A 115 8.48 -1.61 -8.17
N ILE A 116 7.35 -2.27 -8.43
CA ILE A 116 6.87 -2.54 -9.79
C ILE A 116 6.69 -1.27 -10.64
N HIS A 117 6.39 -0.13 -10.02
CA HIS A 117 6.23 1.15 -10.71
C HIS A 117 7.52 1.98 -10.80
N TYR A 118 8.66 1.46 -10.34
CA TYR A 118 9.93 2.18 -10.33
C TYR A 118 10.36 2.64 -11.73
N GLY A 119 10.52 3.94 -11.93
CA GLY A 119 10.97 4.51 -13.20
C GLY A 119 9.91 4.56 -14.31
N ASP A 120 8.63 4.34 -14.01
CA ASP A 120 7.53 4.61 -14.95
C ASP A 120 7.41 6.12 -15.25
N THR A 121 7.75 6.94 -14.24
CA THR A 121 7.88 8.39 -14.32
C THR A 121 9.14 8.85 -13.60
N GLU A 122 9.63 10.07 -13.88
CA GLU A 122 10.76 10.66 -13.14
C GLU A 122 10.51 10.66 -11.62
N ALA A 123 9.29 10.98 -11.18
CA ALA A 123 8.93 10.99 -9.76
C ALA A 123 9.00 9.59 -9.11
N SER A 124 8.68 8.52 -9.87
CA SER A 124 8.76 7.14 -9.40
C SER A 124 10.18 6.57 -9.32
N THR A 125 11.21 7.35 -9.65
CA THR A 125 12.61 6.93 -9.50
C THR A 125 13.14 7.11 -8.08
N ASN A 126 12.40 7.78 -7.19
CA ASN A 126 12.79 7.97 -5.78
C ASN A 126 11.71 7.44 -4.83
N ILE A 127 11.38 6.15 -4.95
CA ILE A 127 10.34 5.50 -4.13
C ILE A 127 10.64 5.57 -2.62
N GLY A 128 11.92 5.66 -2.24
CA GLY A 128 12.35 5.83 -0.86
C GLY A 128 11.78 7.09 -0.19
N CYS A 129 11.38 8.11 -0.95
CA CYS A 129 10.71 9.27 -0.37
C CYS A 129 9.32 8.93 0.18
N LEU A 130 8.58 7.98 -0.41
CA LEU A 130 7.30 7.50 0.13
C LEU A 130 7.51 6.81 1.47
N LEU A 131 8.53 5.95 1.55
CA LEU A 131 8.88 5.25 2.79
C LEU A 131 9.32 6.24 3.89
N SER A 132 10.08 7.26 3.51
CA SER A 132 10.50 8.33 4.44
C SER A 132 9.30 9.16 4.94
N ASN A 133 8.41 9.56 4.03
CA ASN A 133 7.20 10.30 4.37
C ASN A 133 6.29 9.50 5.30
N GLU A 134 6.04 8.23 4.97
CA GLU A 134 5.21 7.36 5.79
C GLU A 134 5.82 7.14 7.18
N ALA A 135 7.14 6.97 7.27
CA ALA A 135 7.84 6.87 8.55
C ALA A 135 7.64 8.13 9.42
N GLU A 136 7.75 9.32 8.83
CA GLU A 136 7.52 10.59 9.53
C GLU A 136 6.09 10.70 10.08
N VAL A 137 5.10 10.38 9.25
CA VAL A 137 3.68 10.32 9.65
C VAL A 137 3.49 9.33 10.80
N CYS A 138 4.10 8.14 10.70
CA CYS A 138 4.00 7.11 11.72
C CYS A 138 4.62 7.53 13.06
N GLU A 139 5.72 8.29 13.07
CA GLU A 139 6.30 8.83 14.31
C GLU A 139 5.37 9.85 15.01
N ILE A 140 4.56 10.59 14.24
CA ILE A 140 3.52 11.48 14.80
C ILE A 140 2.39 10.62 15.40
N LEU A 141 1.87 9.66 14.63
CA LEU A 141 0.77 8.79 15.06
C LEU A 141 1.11 7.98 16.30
N ARG A 142 2.35 7.49 16.40
CA ARG A 142 2.82 6.72 17.56
C ARG A 142 2.73 7.49 18.88
N LYS A 143 2.87 8.83 18.85
CA LYS A 143 2.79 9.70 20.03
C LYS A 143 1.35 9.97 20.46
N SER A 144 0.38 9.74 19.59
CA SER A 144 -1.05 9.95 19.82
C SER A 144 -1.84 8.76 19.28
N PRO A 145 -1.82 7.60 19.97
CA PRO A 145 -2.47 6.39 19.50
C PRO A 145 -4.00 6.52 19.52
N HIS A 146 -4.67 5.85 18.57
CA HIS A 146 -6.13 5.83 18.44
C HIS A 146 -6.59 4.42 18.01
N PRO A 147 -7.70 3.88 18.53
CA PRO A 147 -8.14 2.51 18.20
C PRO A 147 -8.41 2.27 16.72
N ASN A 148 -8.88 3.28 15.99
CA ASN A 148 -9.17 3.19 14.54
C ASN A 148 -7.98 3.57 13.63
N ILE A 149 -6.75 3.57 14.15
CA ILE A 149 -5.53 3.85 13.39
C ILE A 149 -4.51 2.75 13.67
N ALA A 150 -3.84 2.27 12.62
CA ALA A 150 -2.88 1.18 12.73
C ALA A 150 -1.77 1.48 13.73
N HIS A 151 -1.47 0.48 14.57
CA HIS A 151 -0.40 0.58 15.55
C HIS A 151 0.96 0.37 14.87
N TYR A 152 1.82 1.38 14.93
CA TYR A 152 3.17 1.35 14.39
C TYR A 152 4.20 1.01 15.48
N TYR A 153 4.99 -0.04 15.25
CA TYR A 153 6.03 -0.52 16.16
C TYR A 153 7.39 0.14 15.91
N GLY A 154 7.65 0.70 14.73
CA GLY A 154 8.94 1.29 14.38
C GLY A 154 9.45 0.94 12.97
N CYS A 155 10.57 1.55 12.59
CA CYS A 155 11.29 1.28 11.36
C CYS A 155 12.07 -0.04 11.47
N ILE A 156 12.06 -0.84 10.40
CA ILE A 156 13.02 -1.92 10.20
C ILE A 156 14.29 -1.31 9.60
N VAL A 157 15.39 -1.33 10.36
CA VAL A 157 16.65 -0.69 9.98
C VAL A 157 17.71 -1.73 9.62
N HIS A 158 18.37 -1.53 8.48
CA HIS A 158 19.53 -2.32 8.04
C HIS A 158 20.56 -1.38 7.43
N ASP A 159 21.83 -1.48 7.83
CA ASP A 159 22.93 -0.61 7.40
C ASP A 159 22.59 0.90 7.44
N GLY A 160 21.93 1.33 8.52
CA GLY A 160 21.55 2.73 8.73
C GLY A 160 20.45 3.25 7.80
N ARG A 161 19.71 2.36 7.11
CA ARG A 161 18.60 2.71 6.21
C ARG A 161 17.29 2.08 6.65
N ILE A 162 16.19 2.77 6.41
CA ILE A 162 14.85 2.21 6.57
C ILE A 162 14.62 1.23 5.42
N THR A 163 14.41 -0.03 5.75
CA THR A 163 14.06 -1.06 4.75
C THR A 163 12.58 -1.42 4.78
N GLY A 164 11.86 -1.05 5.84
CA GLY A 164 10.43 -1.28 5.97
C GLY A 164 9.87 -0.67 7.24
N LEU A 165 8.56 -0.70 7.39
CA LEU A 165 7.84 -0.20 8.56
C LEU A 165 7.09 -1.36 9.22
N CYS A 166 7.22 -1.47 10.53
CA CYS A 166 6.59 -2.55 11.30
C CYS A 166 5.29 -2.04 11.92
N PHE A 167 4.20 -2.76 11.66
CA PHE A 167 2.86 -2.47 12.18
C PHE A 167 2.29 -3.69 12.90
N ALA A 168 1.28 -3.49 13.74
CA ALA A 168 0.39 -4.57 14.16
C ALA A 168 -0.27 -5.22 12.93
N ARG A 169 -0.45 -6.55 12.99
CA ARG A 169 -1.17 -7.28 11.96
C ARG A 169 -2.64 -7.39 12.34
N TYR A 170 -3.49 -7.01 11.40
CA TYR A 170 -4.95 -7.04 11.50
C TYR A 170 -5.54 -8.12 10.60
N GLY A 171 -6.87 -8.24 10.61
CA GLY A 171 -7.62 -9.13 9.74
C GLY A 171 -7.79 -8.57 8.32
N ASP A 172 -8.90 -8.95 7.69
CA ASP A 172 -9.20 -8.61 6.31
C ASP A 172 -9.53 -7.13 6.13
N SER A 173 -9.38 -6.60 4.90
CA SER A 173 -9.88 -5.26 4.59
C SER A 173 -11.40 -5.17 4.68
N LEU A 174 -11.92 -3.96 4.83
CA LEU A 174 -13.35 -3.67 4.78
C LEU A 174 -13.96 -4.13 3.45
N LEU A 175 -13.25 -3.94 2.33
CA LEU A 175 -13.69 -4.45 1.02
C LEU A 175 -13.96 -5.97 1.09
N GLU A 176 -12.98 -6.72 1.58
CA GLU A 176 -13.08 -8.18 1.66
C GLU A 176 -14.07 -8.67 2.71
N ARG A 177 -14.18 -7.96 3.84
CA ARG A 177 -15.17 -8.24 4.88
C ARG A 177 -16.57 -8.12 4.31
N VAL A 178 -16.84 -7.07 3.54
CA VAL A 178 -18.13 -6.82 2.88
C VAL A 178 -18.40 -7.84 1.79
N ASP A 179 -17.40 -8.20 0.99
CA ASP A 179 -17.54 -9.22 -0.06
C ASP A 179 -17.83 -10.62 0.52
N ARG A 180 -17.26 -10.95 1.68
CA ARG A 180 -17.47 -12.25 2.34
C ARG A 180 -18.77 -12.33 3.13
N ASN A 181 -19.05 -11.35 3.98
CA ASN A 181 -20.15 -11.46 4.93
C ASN A 181 -20.60 -10.10 5.49
N LEU A 182 -21.22 -9.27 4.64
CA LEU A 182 -21.78 -7.99 5.06
C LEU A 182 -22.84 -8.11 6.18
N GLN A 183 -23.54 -9.26 6.28
CA GLN A 183 -24.69 -9.38 7.19
C GLN A 183 -24.33 -9.26 8.68
N HIS A 184 -23.07 -9.49 9.04
CA HIS A 184 -22.57 -9.36 10.40
C HIS A 184 -21.81 -8.05 10.65
N LEU A 185 -21.77 -7.13 9.69
CA LEU A 185 -21.16 -5.83 9.85
C LEU A 185 -22.24 -4.78 10.17
N ASP A 186 -22.16 -4.17 11.36
CA ASP A 186 -22.89 -2.94 11.62
C ASP A 186 -22.22 -1.80 10.83
N ALA A 187 -22.71 -1.55 9.62
CA ALA A 187 -22.08 -0.58 8.73
C ALA A 187 -22.15 0.87 9.25
N ASP A 188 -23.14 1.19 10.10
CA ASP A 188 -23.31 2.55 10.60
C ASP A 188 -22.32 2.82 11.73
N LEU A 189 -22.15 1.83 12.63
CA LEU A 189 -21.07 1.83 13.62
C LEU A 189 -19.70 1.83 12.96
N CYS A 190 -19.47 0.96 11.97
CA CYS A 190 -18.22 0.89 11.21
C CYS A 190 -17.87 2.24 10.58
N LEU A 191 -18.81 2.91 9.91
CA LEU A 191 -18.57 4.22 9.30
C LEU A 191 -18.25 5.28 10.36
N LYS A 192 -18.97 5.27 11.49
CA LYS A 192 -18.73 6.18 12.61
C LYS A 192 -17.32 6.02 13.18
N GLU A 193 -16.85 4.78 13.34
CA GLU A 193 -15.52 4.48 13.85
C GLU A 193 -14.41 4.88 12.86
N ILE A 194 -14.59 4.64 11.56
CA ILE A 194 -13.67 5.16 10.52
C ILE A 194 -13.62 6.69 10.59
N GLN A 195 -14.77 7.36 10.75
CA GLN A 195 -14.81 8.82 10.88
C GLN A 195 -14.12 9.33 12.15
N SER A 196 -14.14 8.55 13.24
CA SER A 196 -13.37 8.85 14.46
C SER A 196 -11.87 8.83 14.17
N GLY A 197 -11.38 7.79 13.48
CA GLY A 197 -9.97 7.69 13.06
C GLY A 197 -9.53 8.85 12.15
N VAL A 198 -10.36 9.21 11.16
CA VAL A 198 -10.09 10.36 10.28
C VAL A 198 -10.07 11.68 11.06
N SER A 199 -11.01 11.87 11.99
CA SER A 199 -11.06 13.07 12.83
C SER A 199 -9.81 13.19 13.71
N HIS A 200 -9.29 12.06 14.20
CA HIS A 200 -8.03 12.01 14.93
C HIS A 200 -6.84 12.42 14.06
N LEU A 201 -6.73 11.90 12.83
CA LEU A 201 -5.71 12.35 11.87
C LEU A 201 -5.77 13.86 11.64
N HIS A 202 -6.97 14.40 11.40
CA HIS A 202 -7.18 15.84 11.18
C HIS A 202 -6.79 16.67 12.41
N SER A 203 -7.01 16.15 13.62
CA SER A 203 -6.59 16.82 14.86
C SER A 203 -5.07 16.95 15.00
N LEU A 204 -4.32 16.04 14.34
CA LEU A 204 -2.85 16.07 14.27
C LEU A 204 -2.34 16.89 13.07
N GLY A 205 -3.24 17.51 12.29
CA GLY A 205 -2.91 18.24 11.08
C GLY A 205 -2.49 17.33 9.92
N LEU A 206 -2.89 16.07 9.94
CA LEU A 206 -2.60 15.06 8.92
C LEU A 206 -3.84 14.79 8.09
N ILE A 207 -3.67 14.72 6.77
CA ILE A 207 -4.70 14.33 5.79
C ILE A 207 -4.25 13.01 5.19
N HIS A 208 -5.09 11.98 5.23
CA HIS A 208 -4.71 10.64 4.74
C HIS A 208 -4.63 10.58 3.22
N TYR A 209 -5.56 11.26 2.54
CA TYR A 209 -5.71 11.38 1.09
C TYR A 209 -6.05 10.09 0.33
N ASP A 210 -6.16 8.94 1.02
CA ASP A 210 -6.49 7.65 0.39
C ASP A 210 -7.43 6.81 1.26
N ILE A 211 -8.45 7.47 1.83
CA ILE A 211 -9.51 6.81 2.59
C ILE A 211 -10.41 6.02 1.63
N ASN A 212 -10.30 4.70 1.68
CA ASN A 212 -11.10 3.77 0.89
C ASN A 212 -11.22 2.40 1.61
N PRO A 213 -12.12 1.49 1.19
CA PRO A 213 -12.33 0.20 1.87
C PRO A 213 -11.15 -0.78 1.83
N MET A 214 -10.16 -0.58 0.97
CA MET A 214 -8.93 -1.41 0.94
C MET A 214 -7.89 -0.95 1.97
N ASN A 215 -7.96 0.33 2.36
CA ASN A 215 -7.08 0.97 3.37
C ASN A 215 -7.76 1.07 4.75
N VAL A 216 -8.84 0.31 4.95
CA VAL A 216 -9.44 0.05 6.26
C VAL A 216 -9.41 -1.45 6.46
N VAL A 217 -8.77 -1.91 7.53
CA VAL A 217 -8.71 -3.33 7.92
C VAL A 217 -9.48 -3.58 9.20
N MET A 218 -9.92 -4.81 9.42
CA MET A 218 -10.75 -5.17 10.57
C MET A 218 -9.92 -5.83 11.67
N ASP A 219 -10.02 -5.31 12.89
CA ASP A 219 -9.58 -5.95 14.13
C ASP A 219 -10.81 -6.45 14.88
N GLY A 220 -11.20 -7.70 14.62
CA GLY A 220 -12.54 -8.17 15.00
C GLY A 220 -13.61 -7.36 14.26
N ASP A 221 -14.40 -6.59 14.99
CA ASP A 221 -15.42 -5.69 14.45
C ASP A 221 -14.97 -4.21 14.43
N THR A 222 -13.77 -3.89 14.91
CA THR A 222 -13.23 -2.54 14.94
C THR A 222 -12.49 -2.23 13.62
N PRO A 223 -12.88 -1.19 12.86
CA PRO A 223 -12.16 -0.78 11.66
C PRO A 223 -10.92 0.02 12.02
N VAL A 224 -9.82 -0.25 11.33
CA VAL A 224 -8.51 0.34 11.54
C VAL A 224 -7.99 0.91 10.23
N ILE A 225 -7.69 2.21 10.20
CA ILE A 225 -7.12 2.89 9.04
C ILE A 225 -5.64 2.51 8.91
N VAL A 226 -5.22 2.12 7.71
CA VAL A 226 -3.86 1.71 7.34
C VAL A 226 -3.40 2.43 6.07
N ASP A 227 -2.13 2.25 5.71
CA ASP A 227 -1.49 2.76 4.48
C ASP A 227 -1.36 4.30 4.44
N PHE A 228 -0.34 4.83 5.12
CA PHE A 228 -0.15 6.28 5.27
C PHE A 228 0.83 6.88 4.25
N ASP A 229 1.14 6.19 3.16
CA ASP A 229 2.14 6.68 2.19
C ASP A 229 1.68 7.91 1.39
N SER A 230 0.37 8.05 1.22
CA SER A 230 -0.30 9.20 0.60
C SER A 230 -0.59 10.30 1.62
N CYS A 231 -0.38 10.04 2.91
CA CYS A 231 -0.66 10.98 3.97
C CYS A 231 0.28 12.18 3.91
N ARG A 232 -0.27 13.37 4.12
CA ARG A 232 0.43 14.67 4.04
C ARG A 232 -0.03 15.58 5.17
N ARG A 233 0.75 16.62 5.47
CA ARG A 233 0.27 17.67 6.38
C ARG A 233 -0.76 18.52 5.66
N GLU A 234 -1.74 19.00 6.41
CA GLU A 234 -2.78 19.90 5.90
C GLU A 234 -2.13 21.13 5.22
N GLY A 235 -2.48 21.36 3.95
CA GLY A 235 -1.95 22.43 3.12
C GLY A 235 -0.76 22.07 2.20
N GLU A 236 -0.17 20.88 2.35
CA GLU A 236 0.93 20.43 1.48
C GLU A 236 0.44 20.02 0.08
N GLN A 237 1.32 20.15 -0.91
CA GLN A 237 1.08 19.62 -2.25
C GLN A 237 1.06 18.09 -2.21
N LEU A 238 0.17 17.50 -2.99
CA LEU A 238 0.09 16.07 -3.12
C LEU A 238 1.33 15.53 -3.86
N GLY A 239 1.82 14.37 -3.42
CA GLY A 239 2.95 13.71 -4.08
C GLY A 239 2.53 12.98 -5.36
N PHE A 240 3.49 12.26 -5.95
CA PHE A 240 3.22 11.47 -7.16
C PHE A 240 2.33 10.23 -6.91
N LYS A 241 2.24 9.76 -5.66
CA LYS A 241 1.21 8.79 -5.27
C LYS A 241 -0.02 9.59 -4.86
N ALA A 242 -1.07 9.53 -5.68
CA ALA A 242 -2.25 10.34 -5.52
C ALA A 242 -3.53 9.49 -5.44
N GLY A 243 -3.80 8.92 -4.27
CA GLY A 243 -5.05 8.23 -3.98
C GLY A 243 -5.35 7.02 -4.87
N THR A 244 -6.38 6.28 -4.51
CA THR A 244 -6.85 5.16 -5.33
C THR A 244 -7.86 5.65 -6.36
N ARG A 245 -7.61 5.36 -7.65
CA ARG A 245 -8.52 5.70 -8.76
C ARG A 245 -9.94 5.19 -8.48
N GLY A 246 -10.93 6.07 -8.63
CA GLY A 246 -12.34 5.77 -8.34
C GLY A 246 -12.74 5.93 -6.88
N TRP A 247 -11.79 6.21 -5.98
CA TRP A 247 -12.04 6.52 -4.56
C TRP A 247 -11.62 7.94 -4.18
N THR A 248 -10.86 8.63 -5.03
CA THR A 248 -10.42 10.01 -4.85
C THR A 248 -10.85 10.88 -6.02
N ASN A 249 -10.92 12.20 -5.79
CA ASN A 249 -11.18 13.18 -6.84
C ASN A 249 -9.85 13.66 -7.42
N GLU A 250 -9.64 13.37 -8.71
CA GLU A 250 -8.41 13.66 -9.46
C GLU A 250 -8.11 15.17 -9.58
N ASN A 251 -9.08 16.04 -9.33
CA ASN A 251 -8.88 17.49 -9.35
C ASN A 251 -8.19 18.03 -8.10
N PHE A 252 -8.01 17.21 -7.05
CA PHE A 252 -7.31 17.62 -5.86
C PHE A 252 -5.80 17.64 -6.09
N THR A 253 -5.17 18.75 -5.74
CA THR A 253 -3.70 18.96 -5.84
C THR A 253 -3.04 19.26 -4.50
N VAL A 254 -3.85 19.54 -3.47
CA VAL A 254 -3.41 19.94 -2.13
C VAL A 254 -4.13 19.08 -1.10
N ALA A 255 -3.40 18.68 -0.06
CA ALA A 255 -3.91 17.92 1.07
C ALA A 255 -4.83 18.80 1.94
N ARG A 256 -6.12 18.49 1.96
CA ARG A 256 -7.15 19.16 2.74
C ARG A 256 -8.15 18.16 3.30
N ARG A 257 -8.86 18.55 4.35
CA ARG A 257 -9.86 17.69 5.01
C ARG A 257 -10.96 17.22 4.06
N GLU A 258 -11.29 18.02 3.04
CA GLU A 258 -12.27 17.66 2.02
C GLU A 258 -11.85 16.41 1.22
N ASN A 259 -10.56 16.11 1.12
CA ASN A 259 -10.09 14.89 0.47
C ASN A 259 -10.55 13.64 1.23
N ASP A 260 -10.34 13.61 2.55
CA ASP A 260 -10.75 12.48 3.39
C ASP A 260 -12.27 12.44 3.56
N GLN A 261 -12.94 13.60 3.60
CA GLN A 261 -14.41 13.67 3.61
C GLN A 261 -15.00 13.06 2.33
N TYR A 262 -14.37 13.30 1.19
CA TYR A 262 -14.75 12.67 -0.07
C TYR A 262 -14.61 11.14 0.04
N GLY A 263 -13.46 10.62 0.50
CA GLY A 263 -13.26 9.19 0.72
C GLY A 263 -14.29 8.57 1.68
N LEU A 264 -14.59 9.23 2.80
CA LEU A 264 -15.64 8.81 3.73
C LEU A 264 -17.04 8.76 3.07
N SER A 265 -17.35 9.71 2.18
CA SER A 265 -18.60 9.71 1.43
C SER A 265 -18.69 8.53 0.47
N MET A 266 -17.58 8.19 -0.19
CA MET A 266 -17.49 7.02 -1.07
C MET A 266 -17.64 5.71 -0.29
N ILE A 267 -17.04 5.60 0.90
CA ILE A 267 -17.23 4.43 1.78
C ILE A 267 -18.70 4.30 2.21
N ARG A 268 -19.37 5.40 2.57
CA ARG A 268 -20.80 5.40 2.93
C ARG A 268 -21.65 4.86 1.77
N ASP A 269 -21.40 5.33 0.56
CA ASP A 269 -22.13 4.91 -0.63
C ASP A 269 -21.87 3.43 -0.94
N PHE A 270 -20.62 2.99 -0.83
CA PHE A 270 -20.22 1.59 -0.96
C PHE A 270 -20.99 0.69 0.03
N LEU A 271 -20.99 1.02 1.32
CA LEU A 271 -21.70 0.25 2.34
C LEU A 271 -23.22 0.24 2.09
N SER A 272 -23.78 1.37 1.68
CA SER A 272 -25.22 1.52 1.40
C SER A 272 -25.67 0.70 0.19
N GLN A 273 -24.90 0.72 -0.89
CA GLN A 273 -25.17 -0.07 -2.11
C GLN A 273 -25.11 -1.56 -1.81
N ARG A 274 -24.14 -1.99 -1.00
CA ARG A 274 -23.99 -3.40 -0.65
C ARG A 274 -25.11 -3.88 0.29
N LYS A 275 -25.55 -3.06 1.27
CA LYS A 275 -26.74 -3.34 2.11
C LYS A 275 -28.01 -3.55 1.27
N LYS A 276 -28.21 -2.70 0.25
CA LYS A 276 -29.33 -2.82 -0.71
C LYS A 276 -29.25 -4.12 -1.51
N ALA A 277 -28.06 -4.47 -2.02
CA ALA A 277 -27.86 -5.70 -2.79
C ALA A 277 -28.06 -6.97 -1.95
N SER A 278 -27.81 -6.92 -0.63
CA SER A 278 -28.01 -8.05 0.28
C SER A 278 -29.44 -8.19 0.84
N GLY A 279 -30.37 -7.31 0.46
CA GLY A 279 -31.78 -7.39 0.89
C GLY A 279 -32.03 -7.04 2.37
N GLN A 280 -31.18 -6.22 2.99
CA GLN A 280 -31.28 -5.82 4.41
C GLN A 280 -32.00 -4.48 4.64
N LEU A 281 -33.07 -4.21 3.89
CA LEU A 281 -33.93 -3.02 4.07
C LEU A 281 -35.38 -3.43 4.34
#